data_AF-A0A7G2IWD2-F1
#
_entry.id   AF-A0A7G2IWD2-F1
#
_cell.length_a   1.000
_cell.length_b   1.000
_cell.length_c   1.000
_cell.angle_alpha   90.00
_cell.angle_beta   90.00
_cell.angle_gamma   90.00
#
_symmetry.space_group_name_H-M   'P 1'
#
loop_
_entity.id
_entity.type
_entity.pdbx_description
1 polymer ?
#
loop_
_entity_poly.entity_id
_entity_poly.type
_entity_poly.pdbx_seq_one_letter_code
_entity_poly.pdbx_strand_id
1 'polypeptide(L)'
;MTLREPEQTAWLSGSMARELDMAPDALHFDYSEDTLSPAFNVTAAQSKEISALLTLIQTLKVQVTAITPDASALQRFIPFLPEHHQCLVWRDDAQWLWATRSAWGRKSTGDIGRIEELATTLSLPTTVIAQCSPGGFDPLSAVSVRQPPIPTQSHHFAIALGLAMGGVY
;
A
#
# COMPACT_ATOMS: atom_id res chain seq x y z
N MET A 1 3.49 20.66 -22.57
CA MET A 1 4.21 21.61 -21.70
C MET A 1 4.42 20.87 -20.39
N THR A 2 5.66 20.50 -20.08
CA THR A 2 5.98 19.71 -18.88
C THR A 2 6.37 20.68 -17.78
N LEU A 3 5.58 20.73 -16.70
CA LEU A 3 5.89 21.55 -15.52
C LEU A 3 7.20 21.06 -14.90
N ARG A 4 8.03 21.99 -14.39
CA ARG A 4 9.22 21.62 -13.61
C ARG A 4 8.79 21.14 -12.21
N GLU A 5 9.64 20.36 -11.54
CA GLU A 5 9.35 19.76 -10.21
C GLU A 5 8.76 20.76 -9.18
N PRO A 6 9.26 22.01 -9.04
CA PRO A 6 8.63 22.97 -8.11
C PRO A 6 7.21 23.39 -8.53
N GLU A 7 6.95 23.50 -9.83
CA GLU A 7 5.65 23.86 -10.38
C GLU A 7 4.66 22.70 -10.26
N GLN A 8 5.13 21.46 -10.46
CA GLN A 8 4.36 20.24 -10.21
C GLN A 8 3.98 20.14 -8.72
N THR A 9 4.94 20.32 -7.82
CA THR A 9 4.72 20.26 -6.37
C THR A 9 3.69 21.30 -5.92
N ALA A 10 3.82 22.56 -6.38
CA ALA A 10 2.87 23.61 -6.05
C ALA A 10 1.46 23.31 -6.58
N TRP A 11 1.36 22.81 -7.82
CA TRP A 11 0.08 22.44 -8.42
C TRP A 11 -0.58 21.24 -7.72
N LEU A 12 0.19 20.19 -7.38
CA LEU A 12 -0.31 19.01 -6.66
C LEU A 12 -0.77 19.38 -5.25
N SER A 13 0.00 20.19 -4.52
CA SER A 13 -0.37 20.67 -3.19
C SER A 13 -1.71 21.41 -3.20
N GLY A 14 -1.90 22.35 -4.13
CA GLY A 14 -3.15 23.10 -4.27
C GLY A 14 -4.34 22.23 -4.73
N SER A 15 -4.08 21.17 -5.50
CA SER A 15 -5.11 20.23 -5.95
C SER A 15 -5.54 19.31 -4.80
N MET A 16 -4.59 18.75 -4.04
CA MET A 16 -4.86 17.85 -2.91
C MET A 16 -5.54 18.55 -1.74
N ALA A 17 -5.11 19.77 -1.41
CA ALA A 17 -5.77 20.58 -0.40
C ALA A 17 -7.27 20.77 -0.70
N ARG A 18 -7.61 21.01 -1.97
CA ARG A 18 -9.00 21.18 -2.41
C ARG A 18 -9.79 19.87 -2.40
N GLU A 19 -9.19 18.78 -2.88
CA GLU A 19 -9.85 17.48 -2.95
C GLU A 19 -10.12 16.87 -1.57
N LEU A 20 -9.20 17.09 -0.63
CA LEU A 20 -9.29 16.57 0.74
C LEU A 20 -9.98 17.54 1.72
N ASP A 21 -10.37 18.74 1.26
CA ASP A 21 -10.91 19.82 2.10
C ASP A 21 -10.00 20.13 3.32
N MET A 22 -8.70 20.27 3.06
CA MET A 22 -7.66 20.49 4.06
C MET A 22 -6.75 21.65 3.67
N ALA A 23 -6.17 22.33 4.67
CA ALA A 23 -5.16 23.34 4.42
C ALA A 23 -3.88 22.69 3.82
N PRO A 24 -3.19 23.33 2.85
CA PRO A 24 -2.01 22.74 2.20
C PRO A 24 -0.88 22.35 3.17
N ASP A 25 -0.71 23.12 4.25
CA ASP A 25 0.26 22.89 5.32
C ASP A 25 -0.15 21.77 6.30
N ALA A 26 -1.41 21.33 6.25
CA ALA A 26 -1.90 20.22 7.05
C ALA A 26 -1.60 18.84 6.43
N LEU A 27 -0.94 18.79 5.25
CA LEU A 27 -0.66 17.58 4.50
C LEU A 27 0.84 17.42 4.21
N HIS A 28 1.33 16.20 4.35
CA HIS A 28 2.51 15.75 3.63
C HIS A 28 2.05 14.88 2.47
N PHE A 29 2.70 15.01 1.32
CA PHE A 29 2.42 14.16 0.18
C PHE A 29 3.70 13.79 -0.56
N ASP A 30 3.63 12.66 -1.24
CA ASP A 30 4.61 12.18 -2.20
C ASP A 30 3.86 11.79 -3.49
N TYR A 31 4.54 11.81 -4.63
CA TYR A 31 3.91 11.53 -5.91
C TYR A 31 4.83 10.84 -6.90
N SER A 32 4.21 10.08 -7.81
CA SER A 32 4.88 9.50 -8.97
C SER A 32 4.05 9.69 -10.23
N GLU A 33 4.72 9.76 -11.38
CA GLU A 33 4.03 9.78 -12.67
C GLU A 33 3.43 8.40 -12.96
N ASP A 34 2.19 8.37 -13.43
CA ASP A 34 1.60 7.16 -13.97
C ASP A 34 2.28 6.81 -15.31
N THR A 35 2.72 5.56 -15.43
CA THR A 35 3.41 5.07 -16.63
C THR A 35 2.42 4.73 -17.76
N LEU A 36 1.13 4.60 -17.46
CA LEU A 36 0.09 4.18 -18.39
C LEU A 36 -0.80 5.33 -18.87
N SER A 37 -0.86 6.44 -18.13
CA SER A 37 -1.68 7.60 -18.45
C SER A 37 -1.00 8.90 -18.04
N PRO A 38 -1.33 10.06 -18.63
CA PRO A 38 -0.76 11.35 -18.23
C PRO A 38 -1.40 11.82 -16.90
N ALA A 39 -1.17 11.07 -15.84
CA ALA A 39 -1.70 11.29 -14.50
C ALA A 39 -0.60 11.16 -13.45
N PHE A 40 -0.89 11.64 -12.24
CA PHE A 40 -0.03 11.47 -11.07
C PHE A 40 -0.69 10.55 -10.06
N ASN A 41 0.07 9.60 -9.52
CA ASN A 41 -0.32 8.87 -8.32
C ASN A 41 0.18 9.65 -7.12
N VAL A 42 -0.72 10.04 -6.22
CA VAL A 42 -0.39 10.85 -5.06
C VAL A 42 -0.69 10.06 -3.79
N THR A 43 0.28 10.02 -2.88
CA THR A 43 0.09 9.51 -1.53
C THR A 43 0.14 10.68 -0.57
N ALA A 44 -0.94 10.92 0.18
CA ALA A 44 -1.01 12.01 1.14
C ALA A 44 -1.32 11.49 2.55
N ALA A 45 -0.77 12.16 3.55
CA ALA A 45 -1.01 11.87 4.96
C ALA A 45 -1.13 13.18 5.76
N GLN A 46 -1.88 13.15 6.85
CA GLN A 46 -2.05 14.34 7.69
C GLN A 46 -0.75 14.66 8.42
N SER A 47 -0.38 15.94 8.48
CA SER A 47 0.86 16.38 9.13
C SER A 47 0.96 15.93 10.59
N LYS A 48 -0.18 15.88 11.31
CA LYS A 48 -0.24 15.38 12.69
C LYS A 48 0.14 13.91 12.83
N GLU A 49 -0.24 13.06 11.85
CA GLU A 49 0.03 11.62 11.87
C GLU A 49 1.51 11.37 11.56
N ILE A 50 2.05 12.07 10.56
CA ILE A 50 3.49 12.03 10.25
C ILE A 50 4.32 12.54 11.43
N SER A 51 3.93 13.65 12.07
CA SER A 51 4.62 14.19 13.24
C SER A 51 4.66 13.21 14.40
N ALA A 52 3.58 12.45 14.63
CA ALA A 52 3.55 11.40 15.64
C ALA A 52 4.55 10.26 15.30
N LEU A 53 4.61 9.83 14.05
CA LEU A 53 5.59 8.84 13.59
C LEU A 53 7.03 9.34 13.74
N LEU A 54 7.31 10.59 13.35
CA LEU A 54 8.64 11.19 13.48
C LEU A 54 9.08 11.29 14.95
N THR A 55 8.15 11.61 15.86
CA THR A 55 8.42 11.63 17.30
C THR A 55 8.77 10.23 17.82
N LEU A 56 8.05 9.20 17.38
CA LEU A 56 8.34 7.80 17.71
C LEU A 56 9.71 7.37 17.17
N ILE A 57 10.04 7.71 15.93
CA ILE A 57 11.32 7.42 15.28
C ILE A 57 12.49 8.00 16.09
N GLN A 58 12.38 9.27 16.50
CA GLN A 58 13.37 9.93 17.35
C GLN A 58 13.51 9.25 18.72
N THR A 59 12.39 8.91 19.34
CA THR A 59 12.35 8.25 20.66
C THR A 59 13.00 6.86 20.62
N LEU A 60 12.71 6.09 19.58
CA LEU A 60 13.25 4.75 19.35
C LEU A 60 14.69 4.77 18.81
N LYS A 61 15.22 5.93 18.43
CA LYS A 61 16.55 6.12 17.83
C LYS A 61 16.77 5.23 16.60
N VAL A 62 15.72 5.03 15.81
CA VAL A 62 15.78 4.28 14.56
C VAL A 62 16.04 5.22 13.39
N GLN A 63 16.83 4.76 12.42
CA GLN A 63 16.99 5.46 11.15
C GLN A 63 15.92 4.96 10.19
N VAL A 64 15.09 5.88 9.70
CA VAL A 64 14.04 5.59 8.73
C VAL A 64 14.38 6.27 7.41
N THR A 65 14.33 5.50 6.32
CA THR A 65 14.57 5.99 4.96
C THR A 65 13.29 6.41 4.26
N ALA A 66 12.15 5.80 4.62
CA ALA A 66 10.84 6.11 4.05
C ALA A 66 9.72 5.76 5.04
N ILE A 67 8.61 6.49 4.96
CA ILE A 67 7.34 6.14 5.59
C ILE A 67 6.41 5.70 4.46
N THR A 68 5.96 4.44 4.50
CA THR A 68 5.20 3.82 3.41
C THR A 68 3.86 3.31 3.93
N PRO A 69 2.73 3.61 3.25
CA PRO A 69 1.45 2.99 3.58
C PRO A 69 1.54 1.47 3.48
N ASP A 70 1.10 0.76 4.50
CA ASP A 70 1.18 -0.71 4.61
C ASP A 70 0.55 -1.44 3.42
N ALA A 71 -0.65 -1.05 3.00
CA ALA A 71 -1.35 -1.65 1.87
C ALA A 71 -0.55 -1.61 0.56
N SER A 72 0.25 -0.56 0.34
CA SER A 72 1.08 -0.43 -0.86
C SER A 72 2.16 -1.52 -0.96
N ALA A 73 2.59 -2.08 0.17
CA ALA A 73 3.57 -3.18 0.19
C ALA A 73 3.05 -4.44 -0.52
N LEU A 74 1.72 -4.64 -0.55
CA LEU A 74 1.10 -5.77 -1.25
C LEU A 74 1.29 -5.70 -2.77
N GLN A 75 1.52 -4.51 -3.34
CA GLN A 75 1.76 -4.36 -4.78
C GLN A 75 3.00 -5.13 -5.26
N ARG A 76 3.97 -5.40 -4.36
CA ARG A 76 5.20 -6.15 -4.68
C ARG A 76 4.95 -7.61 -5.01
N PHE A 77 3.81 -8.15 -4.61
CA PHE A 77 3.43 -9.52 -4.89
C PHE A 77 2.59 -9.67 -6.15
N ILE A 78 2.05 -8.59 -6.73
CA ILE A 78 1.21 -8.63 -7.93
C ILE A 78 1.88 -9.39 -9.10
N PRO A 79 3.19 -9.21 -9.38
CA PRO A 79 3.86 -9.97 -10.43
C PRO A 79 3.97 -11.49 -10.18
N PHE A 80 3.76 -11.94 -8.94
CA PHE A 80 3.82 -13.34 -8.53
C PHE A 80 2.44 -14.00 -8.44
N LEU A 81 1.38 -13.25 -8.68
CA LEU A 81 0.03 -13.79 -8.72
C LEU A 81 -0.20 -14.62 -10.00
N PRO A 82 -1.03 -15.67 -9.95
CA PRO A 82 -1.53 -16.32 -11.15
C PRO A 82 -2.26 -15.32 -12.07
N GLU A 83 -2.19 -15.50 -13.40
CA GLU A 83 -2.68 -14.52 -14.40
C GLU A 83 -4.15 -14.06 -14.23
N HIS A 84 -5.00 -14.88 -13.63
CA HIS A 84 -6.41 -14.55 -13.40
C HIS A 84 -6.63 -13.65 -12.16
N HIS A 85 -5.66 -13.57 -11.26
CA HIS A 85 -5.74 -12.72 -10.08
C HIS A 85 -5.18 -11.33 -10.38
N GLN A 86 -5.92 -10.31 -9.97
CA GLN A 86 -5.59 -8.90 -10.22
C GLN A 86 -5.54 -8.07 -8.93
N CYS A 87 -5.97 -8.67 -7.81
CA CYS A 87 -5.98 -8.05 -6.50
C CYS A 87 -5.41 -9.04 -5.48
N LEU A 88 -4.52 -8.56 -4.62
CA LEU A 88 -4.06 -9.28 -3.45
C LEU A 88 -4.64 -8.62 -2.20
N VAL A 89 -5.17 -9.44 -1.30
CA VAL A 89 -5.69 -8.99 -0.01
C VAL A 89 -4.95 -9.66 1.14
N TRP A 90 -4.79 -8.92 2.21
CA TRP A 90 -4.28 -9.40 3.49
C TRP A 90 -5.20 -8.88 4.60
N ARG A 91 -5.30 -9.63 5.69
CA ARG A 91 -6.19 -9.30 6.80
C ARG A 91 -5.50 -9.58 8.12
N ASP A 92 -5.59 -8.62 9.02
CA ASP A 92 -5.40 -8.82 10.47
C ASP A 92 -6.74 -8.72 11.21
N ASP A 93 -6.69 -8.64 12.53
CA ASP A 93 -7.88 -8.54 13.36
C ASP A 93 -8.64 -7.22 13.18
N ALA A 94 -7.95 -6.15 12.78
CA ALA A 94 -8.50 -4.79 12.72
C ALA A 94 -8.93 -4.36 11.30
N GLN A 95 -8.24 -4.85 10.28
CA GLN A 95 -8.41 -4.34 8.91
C GLN A 95 -8.12 -5.37 7.82
N TRP A 96 -8.76 -5.13 6.69
CA TRP A 96 -8.37 -5.61 5.37
C TRP A 96 -7.44 -4.60 4.73
N LEU A 97 -6.31 -5.08 4.24
CA LEU A 97 -5.45 -4.37 3.29
C LEU A 97 -5.62 -5.02 1.92
N TRP A 98 -5.65 -4.20 0.87
CA TRP A 98 -5.77 -4.69 -0.49
C TRP A 98 -4.89 -3.90 -1.44
N ALA A 99 -4.45 -4.54 -2.52
CA ALA A 99 -3.73 -3.89 -3.58
C ALA A 99 -4.01 -4.55 -4.94
N THR A 100 -4.09 -3.72 -5.97
CA THR A 100 -4.00 -4.07 -7.38
C THR A 100 -2.70 -3.50 -7.96
N ARG A 101 -2.48 -3.64 -9.27
CA ARG A 101 -1.34 -3.01 -9.94
C ARG A 101 -1.31 -1.48 -9.80
N SER A 102 -2.48 -0.83 -9.76
CA SER A 102 -2.59 0.64 -9.84
C SER A 102 -3.19 1.29 -8.59
N ALA A 103 -3.78 0.51 -7.68
CA ALA A 103 -4.43 1.06 -6.49
C ALA A 103 -4.19 0.15 -5.28
N TRP A 104 -4.34 0.72 -4.10
CA TRP A 104 -4.28 0.00 -2.84
C TRP A 104 -5.14 0.74 -1.82
N GLY A 105 -5.47 0.07 -0.72
CA GLY A 105 -6.25 0.70 0.33
C GLY A 105 -6.52 -0.22 1.50
N ARG A 106 -7.37 0.28 2.40
CA ARG A 106 -7.80 -0.43 3.60
C ARG A 106 -9.30 -0.36 3.84
N LYS A 107 -9.83 -1.35 4.57
CA LYS A 107 -11.19 -1.36 5.14
C LYS A 107 -11.16 -1.96 6.54
N SER A 108 -11.97 -1.44 7.45
CA SER A 108 -12.12 -1.99 8.80
C SER A 108 -12.77 -3.37 8.75
N THR A 109 -12.32 -4.31 9.58
CA THR A 109 -13.00 -5.60 9.78
C THR A 109 -14.36 -5.45 10.46
N GLY A 110 -14.61 -4.31 11.12
CA GLY A 110 -15.91 -3.97 11.68
C GLY A 110 -16.96 -3.61 10.62
N ASP A 111 -16.53 -3.07 9.47
CA ASP A 111 -17.41 -2.73 8.35
C ASP A 111 -17.52 -3.88 7.34
N ILE A 112 -16.43 -4.62 7.14
CA ILE A 112 -16.30 -5.68 6.15
C ILE A 112 -15.87 -6.97 6.86
N GLY A 113 -16.81 -7.89 7.04
CA GLY A 113 -16.57 -9.13 7.77
C GLY A 113 -15.90 -10.21 6.92
N ARG A 114 -16.15 -10.18 5.59
CA ARG A 114 -15.76 -11.25 4.66
C ARG A 114 -15.18 -10.72 3.36
N ILE A 115 -14.46 -11.59 2.64
CA ILE A 115 -13.79 -11.24 1.39
C ILE A 115 -14.79 -10.91 0.27
N GLU A 116 -15.98 -11.51 0.27
CA GLU A 116 -17.05 -11.24 -0.70
C GLU A 116 -17.58 -9.80 -0.58
N GLU A 117 -17.69 -9.29 0.64
CA GLU A 117 -18.10 -7.92 0.94
C GLU A 117 -17.01 -6.92 0.51
N LEU A 118 -15.74 -7.27 0.74
CA LEU A 118 -14.60 -6.51 0.23
C LEU A 118 -14.62 -6.46 -1.30
N ALA A 119 -14.80 -7.60 -1.96
CA ALA A 119 -14.87 -7.72 -3.41
C ALA A 119 -15.98 -6.83 -3.99
N THR A 120 -17.16 -6.86 -3.38
CA THR A 120 -18.30 -6.01 -3.74
C THR A 120 -17.95 -4.53 -3.60
N THR A 121 -17.30 -4.14 -2.49
CA THR A 121 -16.86 -2.76 -2.23
C THR A 121 -15.85 -2.28 -3.28
N LEU A 122 -14.96 -3.17 -3.74
CA LEU A 122 -13.97 -2.88 -4.78
C LEU A 122 -14.54 -3.01 -6.20
N SER A 123 -15.80 -3.40 -6.35
CA SER A 123 -16.41 -3.73 -7.65
C SER A 123 -15.63 -4.78 -8.44
N LEU A 124 -15.07 -5.77 -7.73
CA LEU A 124 -14.29 -6.87 -8.30
C LEU A 124 -15.02 -8.22 -8.10
N PRO A 125 -14.93 -9.15 -9.08
CA PRO A 125 -15.27 -10.54 -8.83
C PRO A 125 -14.36 -11.15 -7.76
N THR A 126 -14.88 -11.97 -6.85
CA THR A 126 -14.06 -12.67 -5.85
C THR A 126 -13.03 -13.60 -6.49
N THR A 127 -13.31 -14.11 -7.70
CA THR A 127 -12.42 -15.00 -8.46
C THR A 127 -11.13 -14.33 -8.93
N VAL A 128 -11.04 -13.00 -8.92
CA VAL A 128 -9.81 -12.27 -9.26
C VAL A 128 -9.03 -11.81 -8.04
N ILE A 129 -9.49 -12.15 -6.83
CA ILE A 129 -8.89 -11.73 -5.57
C ILE A 129 -8.15 -12.90 -4.92
N ALA A 130 -6.83 -12.78 -4.81
CA ALA A 130 -6.02 -13.69 -4.03
C ALA A 130 -5.93 -13.19 -2.58
N GLN A 131 -5.94 -14.10 -1.60
CA GLN A 131 -5.76 -13.75 -0.20
C GLN A 131 -4.47 -14.34 0.37
N CYS A 132 -3.65 -13.52 1.01
CA CYS A 132 -2.57 -13.95 1.90
C CYS A 132 -3.17 -14.64 3.14
N SER A 133 -3.26 -15.97 3.11
CA SER A 133 -3.84 -16.78 4.19
C SER A 133 -3.34 -18.22 4.12
N PRO A 134 -3.54 -19.04 5.17
CA PRO A 134 -3.25 -20.48 5.09
C PRO A 134 -4.02 -21.13 3.92
N GLY A 135 -3.29 -21.75 2.98
CA GLY A 135 -3.88 -22.34 1.77
C GLY A 135 -4.20 -21.36 0.64
N GLY A 136 -4.01 -20.05 0.87
CA GLY A 136 -4.11 -19.00 -0.14
C GLY A 136 -2.75 -18.66 -0.76
N PHE A 137 -2.57 -17.39 -1.14
CA PHE A 137 -1.29 -16.91 -1.65
C PHE A 137 -0.22 -16.92 -0.54
N ASP A 138 0.89 -17.60 -0.80
CA ASP A 138 2.05 -17.62 0.08
C ASP A 138 3.01 -16.46 -0.29
N PRO A 139 3.22 -15.44 0.56
CA PRO A 139 4.13 -14.34 0.24
C PRO A 139 5.58 -14.80 0.12
N LEU A 140 5.96 -15.93 0.72
CA LEU A 140 7.30 -16.49 0.52
C LEU A 140 7.50 -17.00 -0.91
N SER A 141 6.43 -17.24 -1.69
CA SER A 141 6.52 -17.60 -3.12
C SER A 141 7.40 -16.61 -3.91
N ALA A 142 7.42 -15.33 -3.51
CA ALA A 142 8.23 -14.28 -4.12
C ALA A 142 9.72 -14.32 -3.73
N VAL A 143 10.11 -15.13 -2.73
CA VAL A 143 11.48 -15.26 -2.26
C VAL A 143 12.13 -16.47 -2.91
N SER A 144 13.13 -16.23 -3.77
CA SER A 144 13.84 -17.27 -4.53
C SER A 144 14.67 -18.20 -3.66
N VAL A 145 15.26 -17.69 -2.57
CA VAL A 145 16.13 -18.45 -1.67
C VAL A 145 15.55 -18.43 -0.26
N ARG A 146 15.07 -19.59 0.21
CA ARG A 146 14.47 -19.75 1.54
C ARG A 146 15.34 -20.68 2.36
N GLN A 147 15.97 -20.14 3.40
CA GLN A 147 16.76 -20.94 4.32
C GLN A 147 15.89 -21.37 5.51
N PRO A 148 15.97 -22.65 5.94
CA PRO A 148 15.28 -23.10 7.15
C PRO A 148 15.75 -22.34 8.42
N PRO A 149 14.88 -22.20 9.44
CA PRO A 149 13.49 -22.66 9.46
C PRO A 149 12.56 -21.73 8.67
N ILE A 150 11.71 -22.31 7.83
CA ILE A 150 10.71 -21.56 7.06
C ILE A 150 9.50 -21.29 7.98
N PRO A 151 9.03 -20.03 8.10
CA PRO A 151 7.85 -19.71 8.90
C PRO A 151 6.62 -20.51 8.46
N THR A 152 5.94 -21.17 9.40
CA THR A 152 4.72 -21.95 9.14
C THR A 152 3.51 -21.07 8.82
N GLN A 153 3.50 -19.83 9.31
CA GLN A 153 2.46 -18.81 9.08
C GLN A 153 3.03 -17.66 8.24
N SER A 154 3.58 -17.98 7.07
CA SER A 154 4.23 -17.00 6.18
C SER A 154 3.35 -15.81 5.81
N HIS A 155 2.04 -16.00 5.68
CA HIS A 155 1.06 -14.95 5.39
C HIS A 155 1.08 -13.78 6.40
N HIS A 156 1.47 -13.99 7.67
CA HIS A 156 1.64 -12.91 8.64
C HIS A 156 2.77 -11.95 8.28
N PHE A 157 3.74 -12.39 7.49
CA PHE A 157 4.90 -11.60 7.08
C PHE A 157 4.69 -10.89 5.75
N ALA A 158 3.50 -10.95 5.14
CA ALA A 158 3.25 -10.36 3.82
C ALA A 158 3.66 -8.88 3.75
N ILE A 159 3.26 -8.06 4.73
CA ILE A 159 3.59 -6.63 4.74
C ILE A 159 5.09 -6.41 4.91
N ALA A 160 5.73 -7.09 5.88
CA ALA A 160 7.16 -6.97 6.12
C ALA A 160 8.00 -7.42 4.90
N LEU A 161 7.62 -8.53 4.26
CA LEU A 161 8.26 -9.02 3.04
C LEU A 161 8.07 -8.05 1.88
N GLY A 162 6.85 -7.54 1.67
CA GLY A 162 6.58 -6.57 0.62
C GLY A 162 7.40 -5.29 0.79
N LEU A 163 7.55 -4.80 2.03
CA LEU A 163 8.42 -3.66 2.34
C LEU A 163 9.91 -3.99 2.09
N ALA A 164 10.37 -5.18 2.49
CA ALA A 164 11.76 -5.61 2.32
C ALA A 164 12.16 -5.82 0.85
N MET A 165 11.22 -6.19 -0.02
CA MET A 165 11.43 -6.25 -1.47
C MET A 165 11.72 -4.87 -2.07
N GLY A 166 11.36 -3.79 -1.37
CA GLY A 166 11.63 -2.41 -1.76
C GLY A 166 10.89 -1.96 -3.00
N GLY A 167 11.18 -0.73 -3.43
CA GLY A 167 10.79 -0.20 -4.72
C GLY A 167 11.95 -0.11 -5.69
N VAL A 168 11.68 -0.41 -6.97
CA VAL A 168 12.43 0.22 -8.04
C VAL A 168 11.88 1.65 -8.07
N TYR A 169 12.63 2.58 -7.48
CA TYR A 169 12.38 4.02 -7.61
C TYR A 169 12.77 4.47 -9.01
#